data_AF-A0A9D4XVA6-F1
#
_entry.id   AF-A0A9D4XVA6-F1
#
_cell.length_a   1.000
_cell.length_b   1.000
_cell.length_c   1.000
_cell.angle_alpha   90.00
_cell.angle_beta   90.00
_cell.angle_gamma   90.00
#
_symmetry.space_group_name_H-M   'P 1'
#
loop_
_entity.id
_entity.type
_entity.pdbx_description
1 polymer ?
#
loop_
_entity_poly.entity_id
_entity_poly.type
_entity_poly.pdbx_seq_one_letter_code
_entity_poly.pdbx_strand_id
1 'polypeptide(L)'
;MYPVIPDKLQSLYNNGYKLVIFTNESNIERWKNQRQKAVDSKIGRLNQFIEKVKVPIQVFIACGTGKSGKAGTKEADPFRKPKPGMWQLMEKHFNSGITIDMNQSFYVGDAAGRKKDHSDADIKFAEANGLKFHLPEDFFAA
;
A
#
# COMPACT_ATOMS: atom_id res chain seq x y z
N MET A 1 1.07 13.54 -10.12
CA MET A 1 1.94 12.34 -10.20
C MET A 1 3.16 12.73 -10.99
N TYR A 2 4.37 12.51 -10.47
CA TYR A 2 5.61 12.83 -11.18
C TYR A 2 5.65 12.08 -12.53
N PRO A 3 6.02 12.76 -13.65
CA PRO A 3 6.05 12.13 -14.97
C PRO A 3 6.94 10.89 -15.05
N VAL A 4 8.00 10.82 -14.23
CA VAL A 4 8.99 9.72 -14.19
C VAL A 4 8.46 8.41 -13.60
N ILE A 5 7.31 8.42 -12.91
CA ILE A 5 6.82 7.25 -12.17
C ILE A 5 6.69 5.99 -13.05
N PRO A 6 6.08 6.02 -14.25
CA PRO A 6 6.02 4.85 -15.13
C PRO A 6 7.40 4.27 -15.44
N ASP A 7 8.35 5.10 -15.86
CA ASP A 7 9.69 4.67 -16.26
C ASP A 7 10.48 4.09 -15.08
N LYS A 8 10.36 4.72 -13.90
CA LYS A 8 11.00 4.23 -12.68
C LYS A 8 10.47 2.86 -12.26
N LEU A 9 9.15 2.67 -12.29
CA LEU A 9 8.53 1.39 -11.93
C LEU A 9 8.83 0.30 -12.96
N GLN A 10 8.85 0.63 -14.25
CA GLN A 10 9.30 -0.29 -15.30
C GLN A 10 10.75 -0.71 -15.10
N SER A 11 11.64 0.24 -14.78
CA SER A 11 13.04 -0.05 -14.48
C SER A 11 13.19 -0.97 -13.26
N LEU A 12 12.45 -0.73 -12.18
CA LEU A 12 12.44 -1.62 -11.02
C LEU A 12 11.99 -3.04 -11.39
N TYR A 13 10.89 -3.16 -12.13
CA TYR A 13 10.40 -4.46 -12.59
C TYR A 13 11.44 -5.20 -13.45
N ASN A 14 12.07 -4.50 -14.40
CA ASN A 14 13.13 -5.07 -15.25
C ASN A 14 14.38 -5.47 -14.45
N ASN A 15 14.63 -4.82 -13.31
CA ASN A 15 15.69 -5.15 -12.37
C ASN A 15 15.30 -6.27 -11.37
N GLY A 16 14.17 -6.95 -11.60
CA GLY A 16 13.73 -8.11 -10.82
C GLY A 16 12.89 -7.78 -9.58
N TYR A 17 12.49 -6.52 -9.38
CA TYR A 17 11.62 -6.16 -8.26
C TYR A 17 10.17 -6.59 -8.54
N LYS A 18 9.57 -7.23 -7.54
CA LYS A 18 8.11 -7.38 -7.48
C LYS A 18 7.49 -6.05 -7.05
N LEU A 19 6.57 -5.52 -7.84
CA LEU A 19 5.84 -4.29 -7.51
C LEU A 19 4.56 -4.61 -6.74
N VAL A 20 4.41 -4.02 -5.55
CA VAL A 20 3.25 -4.24 -4.67
C VAL A 20 2.71 -2.91 -4.17
N ILE A 21 1.39 -2.74 -4.19
CA ILE A 21 0.69 -1.59 -3.60
C ILE A 21 -0.06 -2.03 -2.34
N PHE A 22 0.20 -1.34 -1.23
CA PHE A 22 -0.52 -1.49 0.02
C PHE A 22 -1.33 -0.21 0.31
N THR A 23 -2.66 -0.29 0.30
CA THR A 23 -3.55 0.89 0.41
C THR A 23 -4.62 0.72 1.48
N ASN A 24 -4.80 1.76 2.30
CA ASN A 24 -5.88 1.85 3.29
C ASN A 24 -7.12 2.48 2.65
N GLU A 25 -8.26 1.78 2.60
CA GLU A 25 -9.49 2.23 1.92
C GLU A 25 -10.73 2.05 2.80
N SER A 26 -10.74 2.72 3.95
CA SER A 26 -11.85 2.63 4.92
C SER A 26 -13.19 3.14 4.37
N ASN A 27 -13.20 3.85 3.24
CA ASN A 27 -14.43 4.29 2.59
C ASN A 27 -15.27 3.11 2.10
N ILE A 28 -14.63 2.00 1.73
CA ILE A 28 -15.31 0.77 1.28
C ILE A 28 -16.17 0.19 2.42
N GLU A 29 -15.66 0.12 3.65
CA GLU A 29 -16.45 -0.36 4.80
C GLU A 29 -17.47 0.69 5.27
N ARG A 30 -17.14 1.99 5.19
CA ARG A 30 -18.03 3.08 5.64
C ARG A 30 -19.29 3.22 4.78
N TRP A 31 -19.19 3.01 3.48
CA TRP A 31 -20.28 3.23 2.53
C TRP A 31 -21.12 1.96 2.32
N LYS A 32 -21.73 1.42 3.37
CA LYS A 32 -22.42 0.11 3.32
C LYS A 32 -23.43 -0.02 2.16
N ASN A 33 -24.27 0.99 1.95
CA ASN A 33 -25.31 0.97 0.91
C ASN A 33 -24.78 1.29 -0.50
N GLN A 34 -23.52 1.71 -0.62
CA GLN A 34 -22.86 2.06 -1.88
C GLN A 34 -21.48 1.40 -1.98
N ARG A 35 -21.30 0.26 -1.31
CA ARG A 35 -20.01 -0.40 -1.17
C ARG A 35 -19.44 -0.78 -2.52
N GLN A 36 -20.27 -1.31 -3.41
CA GLN A 36 -19.85 -1.67 -4.76
C GLN A 36 -19.30 -0.46 -5.51
N LYS A 37 -19.99 0.69 -5.46
CA LYS A 37 -19.51 1.94 -6.08
C LYS A 37 -18.16 2.39 -5.52
N ALA A 38 -17.95 2.27 -4.20
CA ALA A 38 -16.67 2.61 -3.58
C ALA A 38 -15.54 1.66 -4.03
N VAL A 39 -15.84 0.36 -4.16
CA VAL A 39 -14.92 -0.65 -4.72
C VAL A 39 -14.59 -0.31 -6.17
N ASP A 40 -15.60 -0.14 -7.01
CA ASP A 40 -15.45 0.13 -8.45
C ASP A 40 -14.62 1.39 -8.69
N SER A 41 -14.87 2.45 -7.92
CA SER A 41 -14.08 3.69 -7.98
C SER A 41 -12.61 3.48 -7.60
N LYS A 42 -12.32 2.62 -6.62
CA LYS A 42 -10.94 2.32 -6.23
C LYS A 42 -10.26 1.43 -7.28
N ILE A 43 -10.93 0.36 -7.71
CA ILE A 43 -10.41 -0.57 -8.72
C ILE A 43 -10.18 0.15 -10.05
N GLY A 44 -11.12 0.99 -10.49
CA GLY A 44 -10.96 1.78 -11.71
C GLY A 44 -9.72 2.69 -11.69
N ARG A 45 -9.46 3.38 -10.57
CA ARG A 45 -8.25 4.20 -10.41
C ARG A 45 -6.97 3.36 -10.42
N LEU A 46 -6.99 2.18 -9.80
CA LEU A 46 -5.86 1.25 -9.80
C LEU A 46 -5.60 0.69 -11.20
N ASN A 47 -6.64 0.29 -11.92
CA ASN A 47 -6.52 -0.22 -13.29
C ASN A 47 -5.94 0.84 -14.23
N GLN A 48 -6.46 2.07 -14.21
CA GLN A 48 -5.92 3.17 -15.01
C GLN A 48 -4.44 3.44 -14.69
N PHE A 49 -4.05 3.34 -13.41
CA PHE A 49 -2.66 3.47 -13.02
C PHE A 49 -1.80 2.31 -13.57
N ILE A 50 -2.24 1.07 -13.39
CA ILE A 50 -1.52 -0.13 -13.86
C ILE A 50 -1.37 -0.11 -15.40
N GLU A 51 -2.43 0.26 -16.12
CA GLU A 51 -2.41 0.44 -17.58
C GLU A 51 -1.40 1.48 -18.03
N LYS A 52 -1.22 2.56 -17.25
CA LYS A 52 -0.23 3.60 -17.54
C LYS A 52 1.20 3.14 -17.27
N VAL A 53 1.42 2.36 -16.22
CA VAL A 53 2.77 1.89 -15.83
C VAL A 53 3.23 0.72 -16.72
N LYS A 54 2.31 -0.11 -17.23
CA LYS A 54 2.57 -1.22 -18.17
C LYS A 54 3.47 -2.34 -17.64
N VAL A 55 3.43 -2.59 -16.33
CA VAL A 55 4.07 -3.76 -15.70
C VAL A 55 3.13 -4.40 -14.67
N PRO A 56 3.31 -5.68 -14.35
CA PRO A 56 2.49 -6.35 -13.33
C PRO A 56 2.65 -5.71 -11.95
N ILE A 57 1.54 -5.40 -11.30
CA ILE A 57 1.51 -4.86 -9.94
C ILE A 57 0.49 -5.66 -9.13
N GLN A 58 0.90 -6.17 -7.98
CA GLN A 58 0.00 -6.81 -7.02
C GLN A 58 -0.55 -5.77 -6.04
N VAL A 59 -1.86 -5.78 -5.77
CA VAL A 59 -2.49 -4.76 -4.92
C VAL A 59 -3.21 -5.41 -3.74
N PHE A 60 -2.97 -4.87 -2.55
CA PHE A 60 -3.65 -5.21 -1.31
C PHE A 60 -4.40 -3.99 -0.77
N ILE A 61 -5.69 -4.17 -0.48
CA ILE A 61 -6.59 -3.11 -0.07
C ILE A 61 -7.16 -3.42 1.31
N ALA A 62 -6.65 -2.74 2.35
CA ALA A 62 -7.21 -2.81 3.68
C ALA A 62 -8.51 -1.99 3.74
N CYS A 63 -9.64 -2.67 3.68
CA CYS A 63 -10.97 -2.04 3.65
C CYS A 63 -11.46 -1.66 5.06
N GLY A 64 -10.88 -2.24 6.11
CA GLY A 64 -11.35 -2.10 7.47
C GLY A 64 -11.06 -0.73 8.10
N THR A 65 -11.85 -0.38 9.10
CA THR A 65 -11.62 0.83 9.91
C THR A 65 -10.57 0.60 11.01
N GLY A 66 -9.80 1.65 11.31
CA GLY A 66 -8.79 1.63 12.39
C GLY A 66 -9.33 1.95 13.79
N LYS A 67 -10.64 2.23 13.92
CA LYS A 67 -11.26 2.52 15.21
C LYS A 67 -11.92 1.26 15.74
N SER A 68 -11.56 0.85 16.95
CA SER A 68 -12.47 0.03 17.75
C SER A 68 -13.76 0.83 17.93
N GLY A 69 -14.91 0.19 17.72
CA GLY A 69 -16.21 0.82 17.99
C GLY A 69 -16.29 1.30 19.44
N LYS A 70 -17.21 2.23 19.73
CA LYS A 70 -17.56 2.54 21.13
C LYS A 70 -17.93 1.21 21.82
N ALA A 71 -17.18 0.88 22.88
CA ALA A 71 -17.30 -0.33 23.70
C ALA A 71 -17.25 -1.67 22.92
N GLY A 72 -16.05 -2.21 22.74
CA GLY A 72 -15.79 -3.66 22.85
C GLY A 72 -16.19 -4.61 21.71
N THR A 73 -16.66 -4.17 20.54
CA THR A 73 -17.24 -5.12 19.54
C THR A 73 -16.54 -5.23 18.19
N LYS A 74 -15.52 -4.41 17.88
CA LYS A 74 -14.71 -4.60 16.67
C LYS A 74 -13.24 -4.36 16.95
N GLU A 75 -12.43 -5.39 16.78
CA GLU A 75 -10.98 -5.28 16.73
C GLU A 75 -10.57 -4.40 15.53
N ALA A 76 -9.55 -3.57 15.73
CA ALA A 76 -9.02 -2.75 14.64
C ALA A 76 -8.43 -3.66 13.55
N ASP A 77 -8.74 -3.39 12.29
CA ASP A 77 -8.32 -4.19 11.14
C ASP A 77 -6.80 -4.46 11.15
N PRO A 78 -6.32 -5.72 11.29
CA PRO A 78 -4.90 -6.06 11.34
C PRO A 78 -4.17 -5.79 10.02
N PHE A 79 -4.92 -5.68 8.92
CA PHE A 79 -4.39 -5.37 7.59
C PHE A 79 -4.24 -3.87 7.37
N ARG A 80 -4.90 -3.02 8.17
CA ARG A 80 -4.81 -1.57 8.00
C ARG A 80 -3.46 -1.04 8.50
N LYS A 81 -2.72 -0.35 7.62
CA LYS A 81 -1.49 0.37 7.99
C LYS A 81 -1.77 1.33 9.16
N PRO A 82 -0.91 1.39 10.19
CA PRO A 82 0.48 0.93 10.20
C PRO A 82 0.70 -0.55 10.55
N LYS A 83 -0.35 -1.34 10.78
CA LYS A 83 -0.19 -2.75 11.14
C LYS A 83 0.40 -3.58 9.99
N PRO A 84 1.18 -4.63 10.28
CA PRO A 84 1.94 -5.37 9.26
C PRO A 84 1.10 -6.35 8.44
N GLY A 85 -0.20 -6.50 8.73
CA GLY A 85 -0.99 -7.63 8.24
C GLY A 85 -1.00 -7.79 6.72
N MET A 86 -1.06 -6.70 5.93
CA MET A 86 -1.02 -6.82 4.47
C MET A 86 0.33 -7.34 3.96
N TRP A 87 1.45 -6.91 4.57
CA TRP A 87 2.78 -7.39 4.20
C TRP A 87 2.93 -8.88 4.53
N GLN A 88 2.59 -9.26 5.77
CA GLN A 88 2.67 -10.65 6.24
C GLN A 88 1.77 -11.57 5.40
N LEU A 89 0.58 -11.10 5.01
CA LEU A 89 -0.30 -11.83 4.10
C LEU A 89 0.37 -12.04 2.74
N MET A 90 0.96 -10.98 2.17
CA MET A 90 1.64 -11.03 0.88
C MET A 90 2.82 -12.01 0.91
N GLU A 91 3.71 -11.86 1.88
CA GLU A 91 4.90 -12.69 2.07
C GLU A 91 4.53 -14.17 2.22
N LYS A 92 3.60 -14.48 3.13
CA LYS A 92 3.26 -15.86 3.49
C LYS A 92 2.42 -16.58 2.43
N HIS A 93 1.50 -15.87 1.77
CA HIS A 93 0.46 -16.51 0.95
C HIS A 93 0.51 -16.12 -0.52
N PHE A 94 1.11 -14.99 -0.87
CA PHE A 94 1.06 -14.42 -2.21
C PHE A 94 2.43 -14.12 -2.82
N ASN A 95 3.49 -14.72 -2.28
CA ASN A 95 4.84 -14.62 -2.81
C ASN A 95 5.41 -15.95 -3.32
N SER A 96 4.56 -16.95 -3.58
CA SER A 96 4.95 -18.25 -4.15
C SER A 96 6.04 -18.98 -3.36
N GLY A 97 6.17 -18.72 -2.06
CA GLY A 97 7.23 -19.29 -1.21
C GLY A 97 8.63 -18.73 -1.48
N ILE A 98 8.76 -17.69 -2.30
CA ILE A 98 10.04 -17.02 -2.56
C ILE A 98 10.38 -16.14 -1.36
N THR A 99 11.57 -16.32 -0.79
CA THR A 99 12.08 -15.48 0.30
C THR A 99 12.31 -14.06 -0.19
N ILE A 100 11.84 -13.07 0.58
CA ILE A 100 12.03 -11.66 0.27
C ILE A 100 13.39 -11.20 0.80
N ASP A 101 14.22 -10.62 -0.07
CA ASP A 101 15.44 -9.95 0.36
C ASP A 101 15.07 -8.59 1.00
N MET A 102 15.02 -8.57 2.32
CA MET A 102 14.70 -7.37 3.10
C MET A 102 15.75 -6.27 2.98
N ASN A 103 17.01 -6.61 2.68
CA ASN A 103 18.07 -5.61 2.51
C ASN A 103 17.91 -4.84 1.19
N GLN A 104 17.36 -5.47 0.16
CA GLN A 104 17.06 -4.82 -1.13
C GLN A 104 15.63 -4.29 -1.20
N SER A 105 14.73 -4.71 -0.31
CA SER A 105 13.34 -4.26 -0.28
C SER A 105 13.18 -2.89 0.40
N PHE A 106 12.18 -2.14 -0.07
CA PHE A 106 11.86 -0.82 0.45
C PHE A 106 10.36 -0.51 0.27
N TYR A 107 9.88 0.49 1.02
CA TYR A 107 8.53 1.02 0.96
C TYR A 107 8.56 2.50 0.64
N VAL A 108 7.67 2.94 -0.26
CA VAL A 108 7.52 4.35 -0.65
C VAL A 108 6.12 4.81 -0.27
N GLY A 109 6.00 5.88 0.50
CA GLY A 109 4.70 6.37 0.97
C GLY A 109 4.72 7.82 1.48
N ASP A 110 3.59 8.50 1.39
CA ASP A 110 3.46 9.91 1.74
C ASP A 110 3.10 10.14 3.23
N ALA A 111 2.55 9.13 3.91
CA ALA A 111 2.22 9.21 5.32
C ALA A 111 3.44 8.97 6.23
N ALA A 112 4.35 9.93 6.28
CA ALA A 112 5.60 9.85 7.01
C ALA A 112 5.60 10.60 8.36
N GLY A 113 4.45 11.10 8.81
CA GLY A 113 4.32 11.78 10.10
C GLY A 113 4.88 13.21 10.13
N ARG A 114 5.17 13.81 8.97
CA ARG A 114 5.61 15.22 8.89
C ARG A 114 4.45 16.15 9.16
N LYS A 115 4.73 17.42 9.47
CA LYS A 115 3.72 18.43 9.87
C LYS A 115 2.52 18.55 8.91
N LYS A 116 2.71 18.32 7.62
CA LYS A 116 1.68 18.40 6.58
C LYS A 116 1.11 17.04 6.15
N ASP A 117 1.66 15.93 6.66
CA ASP A 117 1.18 14.60 6.31
C ASP A 117 -0.13 14.33 7.02
N HIS A 118 -1.03 13.61 6.35
CA HIS A 118 -2.32 13.25 6.91
C HIS A 118 -2.22 12.21 8.04
N SER A 119 -1.13 11.44 8.09
CA SER A 119 -0.80 10.46 9.12
C SER A 119 0.68 10.04 9.05
N ASP A 120 1.08 9.12 9.91
CA ASP A 120 2.37 8.43 9.93
C ASP A 120 2.25 6.94 9.55
N ALA A 121 1.15 6.58 8.87
CA ALA A 121 0.80 5.17 8.64
C ALA A 121 1.79 4.43 7.74
N ASP A 122 2.45 5.12 6.81
CA ASP A 122 3.35 4.50 5.82
C ASP A 122 4.74 4.25 6.41
N ILE A 123 5.30 5.24 7.10
CA ILE A 123 6.60 5.07 7.78
C ILE A 123 6.51 3.98 8.86
N LYS A 124 5.45 4.01 9.68
CA LYS A 124 5.24 2.98 10.71
C LYS A 124 4.93 1.60 10.13
N PHE A 125 4.30 1.52 8.97
CA PHE A 125 4.12 0.25 8.26
C PHE A 125 5.46 -0.32 7.77
N ALA A 126 6.34 0.54 7.25
CA ALA A 126 7.69 0.12 6.87
C ALA A 126 8.49 -0.36 8.08
N GLU A 127 8.49 0.41 9.18
CA GLU A 127 9.14 0.05 10.45
C GLU A 127 8.63 -1.29 11.01
N ALA A 128 7.31 -1.49 11.04
CA ALA A 128 6.70 -2.71 11.58
C ALA A 128 7.07 -3.98 10.79
N ASN A 129 7.52 -3.83 9.53
CA ASN A 129 7.97 -4.94 8.68
C ASN A 129 9.48 -4.94 8.44
N GLY A 130 10.25 -4.03 9.05
CA GLY A 130 11.70 -3.92 8.83
C GLY A 130 12.09 -3.48 7.41
N LEU A 131 11.25 -2.71 6.72
CA LEU A 131 11.52 -2.18 5.39
C LEU A 131 12.23 -0.83 5.44
N LYS A 132 13.17 -0.60 4.51
CA LYS A 132 13.67 0.75 4.23
C LYS A 132 12.53 1.63 3.76
N PHE A 133 12.50 2.89 4.18
CA PHE A 133 11.43 3.82 3.84
C PHE A 133 11.95 4.99 2.99
N HIS A 134 11.19 5.37 1.96
CA HIS A 134 11.45 6.54 1.13
C HIS A 134 10.20 7.39 0.97
N LEU A 135 10.38 8.71 0.91
CA LEU A 135 9.32 9.63 0.51
C LEU A 135 9.15 9.61 -1.02
N PRO A 136 7.92 9.79 -1.54
CA PRO A 136 7.68 9.85 -2.98
C PRO A 136 8.47 10.96 -3.67
N GLU A 137 8.58 12.13 -3.05
CA GLU A 137 9.39 13.23 -3.57
C GLU A 137 10.87 12.85 -3.64
N ASP A 138 11.45 12.19 -2.64
CA ASP A 138 12.86 11.79 -2.71
C ASP A 138 13.09 10.67 -3.72
N PHE A 139 12.12 9.75 -3.83
CA PHE A 139 12.26 8.56 -4.67
C PHE A 139 11.96 8.83 -6.16
N PHE A 140 11.10 9.81 -6.46
CA PHE A 140 10.63 10.13 -7.81
C PHE A 140 10.95 11.56 -8.27
N ALA A 141 11.77 12.34 -7.54
CA ALA A 141 12.17 13.70 -7.96
C ALA A 141 13.20 13.77 -9.11
N ALA A 142 13.66 12.63 -9.64
CA ALA A 142 14.57 12.59 -10.79
C ALA A 142 13.84 12.76 -12.12
#